data_AF-A0A6M5YMJ4-F1
#
_entry.id   AF-A0A6M5YMJ4-F1
#
_cell.length_a   1.000
_cell.length_b   1.000
_cell.length_c   1.000
_cell.angle_alpha   90.00
_cell.angle_beta   90.00
_cell.angle_gamma   90.00
#
_symmetry.space_group_name_H-M   'P 1'
#
loop_
_entity.id
_entity.type
_entity.pdbx_description
1 polymer ?
#
loop_
_entity_poly.entity_id
_entity_poly.type
_entity_poly.pdbx_seq_one_letter_code
_entity_poly.pdbx_strand_id
1 'polypeptide(L)'
;MSQASGVWIGMVVSPTNGLTGWYNANGGNAMNAGRSNYIGCGGSFGALPPDDGFSGTSLGLPPMPGVYSANKHVKITDIADGTSNTIAFGETIGDSDVGSRNYALTWMGAGSLPLCYGLPTGSTSGWANFTSFHTGQVLFSFADGSVRGIRKGVGAGASANPSTFTSDWYVLQYAGGISDGQVIDFSVLGQ
;
A
#
# COMPACT_ATOMS: atom_id res chain seq x y z
N MET A 1 14.40 10.46 -23.36
CA MET A 1 14.01 10.73 -21.96
C MET A 1 12.50 10.96 -21.97
N SER A 2 11.70 9.91 -21.79
CA SER A 2 10.24 10.05 -21.83
C SER A 2 9.80 10.83 -20.58
N GLN A 3 9.06 11.91 -20.79
CA GLN A 3 8.49 12.69 -19.69
C GLN A 3 7.42 11.84 -19.00
N ALA A 4 7.58 11.61 -17.70
CA ALA A 4 6.52 11.06 -16.89
C ALA A 4 5.40 12.11 -16.78
N SER A 5 4.24 11.81 -17.35
CA SER A 5 3.06 12.66 -17.29
C SER A 5 2.48 12.60 -15.87
N GLY A 6 2.54 13.71 -15.12
CA GLY A 6 1.83 13.83 -13.85
C GLY A 6 0.36 14.15 -14.08
N VAL A 7 -0.50 13.67 -13.19
CA VAL A 7 -1.95 13.91 -13.20
C VAL A 7 -2.34 14.55 -11.88
N TRP A 8 -3.04 15.68 -11.92
CA TRP A 8 -3.79 16.15 -10.75
C TRP A 8 -5.23 15.67 -10.85
N ILE A 9 -5.70 15.01 -9.79
CA ILE A 9 -7.05 14.46 -9.68
C ILE A 9 -7.83 15.38 -8.74
N GLY A 10 -8.92 15.95 -9.25
CA GLY A 10 -9.93 16.58 -8.41
C GLY A 10 -11.03 15.56 -8.12
N MET A 11 -11.42 15.45 -6.85
CA MET A 11 -12.45 14.52 -6.41
C MET A 11 -13.49 15.30 -5.60
N VAL A 12 -14.77 15.12 -5.93
CA VAL A 12 -15.89 15.62 -5.14
C VAL A 12 -16.81 14.47 -4.79
N VAL A 13 -17.29 14.48 -3.55
CA VAL A 13 -18.25 13.51 -3.05
C VAL A 13 -19.59 14.20 -2.97
N SER A 14 -20.59 13.66 -3.68
CA SER A 14 -21.97 14.12 -3.52
C SER A 14 -22.61 13.47 -2.29
N PRO A 15 -23.49 14.17 -1.55
CA PRO A 15 -24.20 13.58 -0.41
C PRO A 15 -25.16 12.45 -0.80
N THR A 16 -25.51 12.32 -2.09
CA THR A 16 -26.67 11.53 -2.51
C THR A 16 -26.40 10.40 -3.49
N ASN A 17 -25.27 10.32 -4.23
CA ASN A 17 -24.83 9.08 -4.90
C ASN A 17 -23.58 9.26 -5.77
N GLY A 18 -22.43 9.50 -5.17
CA GLY A 18 -21.19 9.10 -5.82
C GLY A 18 -20.02 10.05 -5.69
N LEU A 19 -18.87 9.47 -6.01
CA LEU A 19 -17.57 10.09 -6.13
C LEU A 19 -17.37 10.49 -7.58
N THR A 20 -17.29 11.78 -7.85
CA THR A 20 -16.96 12.30 -9.17
C THR A 20 -15.49 12.71 -9.16
N GLY A 21 -14.70 12.04 -9.99
CA GLY A 21 -13.31 12.39 -10.24
C GLY A 21 -13.15 13.05 -11.60
N TRP A 22 -12.29 14.06 -11.69
CA TRP A 22 -11.75 14.53 -12.96
C TRP A 22 -10.23 14.55 -12.90
N TYR A 23 -9.60 14.35 -14.05
CA TYR A 23 -8.16 14.40 -14.18
C TYR A 23 -7.78 15.33 -15.33
N ASN A 24 -6.69 16.06 -15.17
CA ASN A 24 -6.14 16.87 -16.25
C ASN A 24 -5.03 16.09 -16.96
N ALA A 25 -5.30 15.64 -18.18
CA ALA A 25 -4.39 14.82 -18.99
C ALA A 25 -3.35 15.64 -19.77
N ASN A 26 -3.48 16.96 -19.83
CA ASN A 26 -2.81 17.77 -20.84
C ASN A 26 -1.62 18.57 -20.27
N GLY A 27 -0.42 18.26 -20.78
CA GLY A 27 0.88 18.95 -20.91
C GLY A 27 1.25 20.28 -20.24
N GLY A 28 0.44 20.84 -19.34
CA GLY A 28 0.77 21.98 -18.49
C GLY A 28 1.35 21.54 -17.14
N ASN A 29 1.31 22.44 -16.15
CA ASN A 29 1.84 22.30 -14.77
C ASN A 29 1.58 20.96 -14.05
N ALA A 30 0.70 20.09 -14.54
CA ALA A 30 0.56 18.71 -14.09
C ALA A 30 1.87 17.91 -14.20
N MET A 31 2.76 18.22 -15.17
CA MET A 31 4.12 17.66 -15.25
C MET A 31 5.07 18.12 -14.14
N ASN A 32 4.70 19.19 -13.41
CA ASN A 32 5.46 19.72 -12.28
C ASN A 32 4.88 19.27 -10.93
N ALA A 33 3.91 18.36 -10.91
CA ALA A 33 3.44 17.78 -9.66
C ALA A 33 4.62 17.08 -8.96
N GLY A 34 4.85 17.41 -7.69
CA GLY A 34 5.91 16.77 -6.92
C GLY A 34 5.64 15.27 -6.85
N ARG A 35 6.65 14.46 -7.17
CA ARG A 35 6.55 13.00 -7.21
C ARG A 35 7.06 12.40 -5.91
N SER A 36 6.50 11.26 -5.52
CA SER A 36 6.96 10.46 -4.39
C SER A 36 7.22 9.02 -4.82
N ASN A 37 8.16 8.38 -4.15
CA ASN A 37 8.37 6.93 -4.19
C ASN A 37 7.88 6.24 -2.90
N TYR A 38 7.33 7.01 -1.97
CA TYR A 38 6.80 6.49 -0.71
C TYR A 38 5.36 6.91 -0.55
N ILE A 39 4.54 5.98 -0.06
CA ILE A 39 3.13 6.18 0.23
C ILE A 39 2.79 5.55 1.57
N GLY A 40 1.76 6.09 2.24
CA GLY A 40 1.29 5.55 3.51
C GLY A 40 0.76 4.12 3.35
N CYS A 41 0.97 3.30 4.38
CA CYS A 41 0.41 1.97 4.48
C CYS A 41 -1.02 2.02 5.05
N GLY A 42 -1.99 1.52 4.28
CA GLY A 42 -3.37 1.35 4.70
C GLY A 42 -3.62 0.07 5.49
N GLY A 43 -2.60 -0.77 5.70
CA GLY A 43 -2.72 -2.09 6.31
C GLY A 43 -3.13 -3.13 5.28
N SER A 44 -3.89 -4.14 5.68
CA SER A 44 -4.25 -5.26 4.80
C SER A 44 -5.20 -4.80 3.67
N PHE A 45 -6.50 -4.67 3.97
CA PHE A 45 -7.51 -4.11 3.07
C PHE A 45 -7.99 -2.72 3.55
N GLY A 46 -7.35 -2.15 4.57
CA GLY A 46 -7.85 -0.97 5.27
C GLY A 46 -8.89 -1.29 6.35
N ALA A 47 -9.47 -0.23 6.91
CA ALA A 47 -10.55 -0.28 7.89
C ALA A 47 -11.93 -0.48 7.23
N LEU A 48 -12.06 -1.41 6.28
CA LEU A 48 -13.32 -1.63 5.58
C LEU A 48 -14.37 -2.21 6.57
N PRO A 49 -15.59 -1.67 6.60
CA PRO A 49 -16.65 -2.20 7.45
C PRO A 49 -17.03 -3.62 6.99
N PRO A 50 -17.49 -4.51 7.89
CA PRO A 50 -17.64 -5.94 7.65
C PRO A 50 -18.53 -6.37 6.45
N ASP A 51 -19.27 -5.44 5.88
CA ASP A 51 -20.46 -5.64 5.03
C ASP A 51 -20.36 -5.03 3.62
N ASP A 52 -19.22 -4.46 3.21
CA ASP A 52 -19.05 -3.85 1.88
C ASP A 52 -18.64 -4.81 0.74
N GLY A 53 -18.54 -6.13 1.01
CA GLY A 53 -18.21 -7.14 0.01
C GLY A 53 -16.76 -7.12 -0.50
N PHE A 54 -15.92 -6.21 0.02
CA PHE A 54 -14.49 -6.10 -0.28
C PHE A 54 -13.61 -6.03 0.99
N SER A 55 -14.25 -6.01 2.15
CA SER A 55 -13.65 -6.09 3.48
C SER A 55 -12.93 -7.41 3.69
N GLY A 56 -11.84 -7.38 4.46
CA GLY A 56 -11.10 -8.56 4.90
C GLY A 56 -12.00 -9.62 5.56
N THR A 57 -13.18 -9.23 6.07
CA THR A 57 -14.21 -10.12 6.61
C THR A 57 -14.82 -11.06 5.57
N SER A 58 -14.96 -10.64 4.30
CA SER A 58 -15.37 -11.51 3.18
C SER A 58 -14.33 -12.60 2.86
N LEU A 59 -13.08 -12.38 3.30
CA LEU A 59 -11.94 -13.29 3.18
C LEU A 59 -11.64 -14.01 4.49
N GLY A 60 -12.51 -13.87 5.52
CA GLY A 60 -12.35 -14.49 6.83
C GLY A 60 -11.26 -13.87 7.72
N LEU A 61 -10.78 -12.67 7.39
CA LEU A 61 -9.72 -11.98 8.11
C LEU A 61 -10.28 -10.92 9.05
N PRO A 62 -9.69 -10.73 10.25
CA PRO A 62 -10.03 -9.58 11.08
C PRO A 62 -9.63 -8.28 10.36
N PRO A 63 -10.32 -7.16 10.62
CA PRO A 63 -9.91 -5.86 10.12
C PRO A 63 -8.49 -5.52 10.60
N MET A 64 -7.56 -5.32 9.67
CA MET A 64 -6.17 -4.93 9.95
C MET A 64 -5.90 -3.55 9.35
N PRO A 65 -6.41 -2.47 9.97
CA PRO A 65 -6.17 -1.13 9.50
C PRO A 65 -4.70 -0.74 9.74
N GLY A 66 -4.08 -0.10 8.75
CA GLY A 66 -2.74 0.45 8.89
C GLY A 66 -2.74 1.87 9.40
N VAL A 67 -1.53 2.37 9.67
CA VAL A 67 -1.27 3.71 10.23
C VAL A 67 -1.92 4.82 9.40
N TYR A 68 -1.92 4.69 8.06
CA TYR A 68 -2.48 5.68 7.14
C TYR A 68 -3.72 5.16 6.42
N SER A 69 -4.75 4.83 7.18
CA SER A 69 -6.07 4.46 6.64
C SER A 69 -6.96 5.69 6.38
N ALA A 70 -7.80 5.64 5.34
CA ALA A 70 -8.72 6.74 5.01
C ALA A 70 -9.68 7.06 6.17
N ASN A 71 -9.94 8.36 6.39
CA ASN A 71 -10.86 8.86 7.43
C ASN A 71 -10.54 8.39 8.85
N LYS A 72 -9.27 8.11 9.16
CA LYS A 72 -8.81 7.70 10.49
C LYS A 72 -7.72 8.63 11.00
N HIS A 73 -7.75 8.88 12.30
CA HIS A 73 -6.65 9.51 13.04
C HIS A 73 -6.08 8.45 13.98
N VAL A 74 -4.88 7.94 13.68
CA VAL A 74 -4.18 6.95 14.50
C VAL A 74 -3.19 7.67 15.39
N LYS A 75 -3.33 7.56 16.71
CA LYS A 75 -2.30 8.02 17.65
C LYS A 75 -1.22 6.95 17.75
N ILE A 76 -0.01 7.36 18.12
CA ILE A 76 1.08 6.39 18.36
C ILE A 76 0.71 5.37 19.46
N THR A 77 -0.12 5.76 20.43
CA THR A 77 -0.65 4.88 21.49
C THR A 77 -1.66 3.86 21.00
N ASP A 78 -2.23 4.06 19.80
CA ASP A 78 -3.19 3.13 19.21
C ASP A 78 -2.46 1.99 18.45
N ILE A 79 -1.13 2.07 18.32
CA ILE A 79 -0.27 1.05 17.70
C ILE A 79 0.12 0.01 18.76
N ALA A 80 -0.80 -0.89 19.05
CA ALA A 80 -0.68 -1.91 20.09
C ALA A 80 0.27 -3.06 19.72
N ASP A 81 0.44 -3.36 18.42
CA ASP A 81 1.34 -4.43 17.96
C ASP A 81 2.84 -4.04 18.02
N GLY A 82 3.11 -2.79 18.42
CA GLY A 82 4.44 -2.22 18.61
C GLY A 82 4.90 -1.39 17.41
N THR A 83 5.43 -0.20 17.67
CA THR A 83 5.85 0.74 16.60
C THR A 83 7.00 0.20 15.74
N SER A 84 7.84 -0.67 16.29
CA SER A 84 8.91 -1.38 15.57
C SER A 84 8.43 -2.57 14.73
N ASN A 85 7.17 -2.94 14.84
CA ASN A 85 6.57 -4.08 14.15
C ASN A 85 5.54 -3.65 13.11
N THR A 86 5.02 -2.42 13.22
CA THR A 86 4.02 -1.87 12.31
C THR A 86 4.64 -1.03 11.20
N ILE A 87 4.32 -1.34 9.96
CA ILE A 87 4.67 -0.61 8.75
C ILE A 87 3.86 0.69 8.69
N ALA A 88 4.56 1.82 8.57
CA ALA A 88 3.97 3.14 8.39
C ALA A 88 3.96 3.55 6.91
N PHE A 89 5.11 3.50 6.22
CA PHE A 89 5.21 3.83 4.80
C PHE A 89 5.90 2.71 4.03
N GLY A 90 5.58 2.58 2.75
CA GLY A 90 6.27 1.65 1.86
C GLY A 90 6.69 2.30 0.56
N GLU A 91 7.76 1.76 -0.01
CA GLU A 91 8.25 2.15 -1.32
C GLU A 91 7.32 1.65 -2.42
N THR A 92 6.97 2.52 -3.35
CA THR A 92 6.29 2.18 -4.59
C THR A 92 6.77 3.09 -5.70
N ILE A 93 7.01 2.52 -6.86
CA ILE A 93 7.24 3.31 -8.06
C ILE A 93 5.92 3.65 -8.77
N GLY A 94 4.77 3.13 -8.31
CA GLY A 94 3.46 3.34 -8.92
C GLY A 94 3.33 2.67 -10.30
N ASP A 95 4.21 1.73 -10.61
CA ASP A 95 4.31 1.03 -11.88
C ASP A 95 5.01 -0.33 -11.65
N SER A 96 5.17 -1.12 -12.71
CA SER A 96 5.92 -2.37 -12.71
C SER A 96 7.40 -2.16 -12.38
N ASP A 97 7.95 -3.04 -11.54
CA ASP A 97 9.36 -3.05 -11.12
C ASP A 97 10.36 -3.47 -12.21
N VAL A 98 9.89 -3.69 -13.44
CA VAL A 98 10.69 -3.96 -14.62
C VAL A 98 10.38 -2.98 -15.75
N GLY A 99 11.38 -2.74 -16.60
CA GLY A 99 11.24 -1.84 -17.74
C GLY A 99 11.29 -0.36 -17.37
N SER A 100 10.69 0.48 -18.20
CA SER A 100 10.64 1.92 -17.99
C SER A 100 9.43 2.31 -17.14
N ARG A 101 9.68 3.13 -16.12
CA ARG A 101 8.62 3.73 -15.30
C ARG A 101 7.85 4.78 -16.10
N ASN A 102 6.56 4.55 -16.28
CA ASN A 102 5.65 5.45 -17.00
C ASN A 102 4.85 6.32 -16.03
N TYR A 103 4.59 5.81 -14.83
CA TYR A 103 3.77 6.48 -13.82
C TYR A 103 4.57 6.75 -12.53
N ALA A 104 4.14 7.77 -11.80
CA ALA A 104 4.67 8.08 -10.47
C ALA A 104 3.54 8.64 -9.59
N LEU A 105 3.60 8.35 -8.30
CA LEU A 105 2.67 8.93 -7.35
C LEU A 105 3.01 10.40 -7.10
N THR A 106 1.98 11.21 -6.89
CA THR A 106 2.16 12.59 -6.41
C THR A 106 2.37 12.58 -4.90
N TRP A 107 3.23 13.46 -4.38
CA TRP A 107 3.45 13.55 -2.93
C TRP A 107 2.19 13.99 -2.16
N MET A 108 1.33 14.77 -2.82
CA MET A 108 0.01 15.13 -2.32
C MET A 108 -1.08 14.35 -3.04
N GLY A 109 -2.04 13.82 -2.28
CA GLY A 109 -3.26 13.24 -2.81
C GLY A 109 -3.18 11.79 -3.30
N ALA A 110 -2.00 11.15 -3.26
CA ALA A 110 -1.87 9.74 -3.66
C ALA A 110 -2.51 8.75 -2.66
N GLY A 111 -2.82 9.19 -1.43
CA GLY A 111 -3.52 8.39 -0.43
C GLY A 111 -2.62 7.35 0.25
N SER A 112 -3.11 6.12 0.33
CA SER A 112 -2.41 4.97 0.91
C SER A 112 -2.57 3.72 0.05
N LEU A 113 -1.62 2.79 0.15
CA LEU A 113 -1.71 1.48 -0.51
C LEU A 113 -2.01 0.37 0.51
N PRO A 114 -2.83 -0.63 0.11
CA PRO A 114 -3.02 -1.85 0.87
C PRO A 114 -1.85 -2.83 0.64
N LEU A 115 -1.59 -3.68 1.63
CA LEU A 115 -0.62 -4.78 1.54
C LEU A 115 -1.22 -6.06 0.96
N CYS A 116 -2.55 -6.15 0.86
CA CYS A 116 -3.24 -7.39 0.46
C CYS A 116 -2.89 -7.93 -0.93
N TYR A 117 -2.34 -7.09 -1.82
CA TYR A 117 -1.88 -7.51 -3.13
C TYR A 117 -0.45 -8.08 -3.12
N GLY A 118 0.17 -8.21 -1.94
CA GLY A 118 1.53 -8.69 -1.78
C GLY A 118 2.57 -7.79 -2.46
N LEU A 119 3.77 -8.36 -2.63
CA LEU A 119 4.93 -7.74 -3.25
C LEU A 119 5.35 -8.51 -4.52
N PRO A 120 4.48 -8.60 -5.55
CA PRO A 120 4.80 -9.30 -6.79
C PRO A 120 6.04 -8.72 -7.50
N THR A 121 6.58 -9.50 -8.44
CA THR A 121 7.78 -9.15 -9.22
C THR A 121 7.50 -9.14 -10.72
N GLY A 122 8.32 -8.42 -11.47
CA GLY A 122 8.21 -8.34 -12.90
C GLY A 122 6.92 -7.65 -13.33
N SER A 123 6.42 -8.06 -14.50
CA SER A 123 5.19 -7.53 -15.10
C SER A 123 3.92 -7.82 -14.30
N THR A 124 4.00 -8.63 -13.23
CA THR A 124 2.88 -8.87 -12.30
C THR A 124 2.80 -7.83 -11.19
N SER A 125 3.84 -7.01 -11.01
CA SER A 125 3.80 -5.83 -10.16
C SER A 125 3.24 -4.62 -10.89
N GLY A 126 2.62 -3.70 -10.15
CA GLY A 126 2.03 -2.51 -10.77
C GLY A 126 1.59 -1.45 -9.78
N TRP A 127 0.71 -0.58 -10.26
CA TRP A 127 0.24 0.63 -9.58
C TRP A 127 -0.43 0.39 -8.21
N ALA A 128 -0.97 -0.82 -7.98
CA ALA A 128 -1.65 -1.20 -6.75
C ALA A 128 -0.72 -1.83 -5.70
N ASN A 129 0.57 -2.02 -6.02
CA ASN A 129 1.53 -2.69 -5.17
C ASN A 129 2.57 -1.72 -4.61
N PHE A 130 3.14 -2.10 -3.47
CA PHE A 130 4.46 -1.63 -3.09
C PHE A 130 5.49 -2.27 -4.02
N THR A 131 6.33 -1.44 -4.64
CA THR A 131 7.23 -1.81 -5.72
C THR A 131 8.52 -1.02 -5.63
N SER A 132 9.62 -1.58 -6.11
CA SER A 132 10.93 -0.93 -6.06
C SER A 132 11.79 -1.36 -7.23
N PHE A 133 12.70 -0.51 -7.71
CA PHE A 133 13.74 -0.95 -8.64
C PHE A 133 14.91 -1.66 -7.94
N HIS A 134 14.95 -1.65 -6.61
CA HIS A 134 15.95 -2.43 -5.88
C HIS A 134 15.79 -3.92 -6.16
N THR A 135 16.91 -4.61 -6.36
CA THR A 135 16.92 -6.05 -6.57
C THR A 135 16.52 -6.76 -5.27
N GLY A 136 15.56 -7.68 -5.37
CA GLY A 136 15.20 -8.60 -4.29
C GLY A 136 14.39 -8.02 -3.14
N GLN A 137 14.24 -6.70 -3.00
CA GLN A 137 13.53 -6.10 -1.85
C GLN A 137 12.73 -4.84 -2.19
N VAL A 138 11.79 -4.51 -1.32
CA VAL A 138 11.06 -3.24 -1.27
C VAL A 138 11.30 -2.62 0.11
N LEU A 139 11.60 -1.32 0.15
CA LEU A 139 11.91 -0.64 1.42
C LEU A 139 10.63 -0.17 2.12
N PHE A 140 10.56 -0.41 3.43
CA PHE A 140 9.46 0.04 4.28
C PHE A 140 9.99 0.82 5.48
N SER A 141 9.30 1.90 5.83
CA SER A 141 9.49 2.61 7.10
C SER A 141 8.47 2.12 8.10
N PHE A 142 8.93 1.79 9.29
CA PHE A 142 8.11 1.36 10.42
C PHE A 142 7.65 2.59 11.21
N ALA A 143 6.66 2.41 12.09
CA ALA A 143 6.09 3.50 12.89
C ALA A 143 7.07 4.08 13.92
N ASP A 144 8.15 3.38 14.21
CA ASP A 144 9.29 3.88 15.00
C ASP A 144 10.34 4.66 14.16
N GLY A 145 10.14 4.75 12.84
CA GLY A 145 11.06 5.42 11.91
C GLY A 145 12.21 4.54 11.41
N SER A 146 12.31 3.27 11.83
CA SER A 146 13.29 2.35 11.26
C SER A 146 12.94 1.97 9.82
N VAL A 147 13.95 1.78 8.98
CA VAL A 147 13.78 1.36 7.57
C VAL A 147 14.28 -0.06 7.40
N ARG A 148 13.45 -0.92 6.80
CA ARG A 148 13.72 -2.34 6.60
C ARG A 148 13.35 -2.75 5.18
N GLY A 149 14.19 -3.57 4.56
CA GLY A 149 13.87 -4.19 3.27
C GLY A 149 13.04 -5.45 3.48
N ILE A 150 11.89 -5.56 2.83
CA ILE A 150 11.09 -6.78 2.77
C ILE A 150 11.33 -7.44 1.41
N ARG A 151 11.54 -8.76 1.41
CA ARG A 151 11.81 -9.55 0.21
C ARG A 151 10.67 -9.41 -0.80
N LYS A 152 11.03 -9.18 -2.06
CA LYS A 152 10.10 -9.26 -3.18
C LYS A 152 9.61 -10.70 -3.40
N GLY A 153 8.40 -10.84 -3.89
CA GLY A 153 7.72 -12.11 -4.09
C GLY A 153 6.89 -12.56 -2.89
N VAL A 154 6.93 -11.85 -1.75
CA VAL A 154 6.06 -12.11 -0.61
C VAL A 154 4.61 -11.98 -1.04
N GLY A 155 3.82 -13.04 -0.84
CA GLY A 155 2.42 -13.05 -1.23
C GLY A 155 2.17 -12.80 -2.72
N ALA A 156 3.15 -13.08 -3.59
CA ALA A 156 3.00 -12.87 -5.03
C ALA A 156 1.84 -13.72 -5.58
N GLY A 157 0.93 -13.07 -6.32
CA GLY A 157 -0.29 -13.70 -6.83
C GLY A 157 -1.48 -13.62 -5.89
N ALA A 158 -1.31 -13.12 -4.66
CA ALA A 158 -2.41 -12.82 -3.77
C ALA A 158 -3.29 -11.73 -4.39
N SER A 159 -4.44 -12.14 -4.94
CA SER A 159 -5.36 -11.27 -5.66
C SER A 159 -6.61 -11.02 -4.83
N ALA A 160 -6.43 -10.74 -3.53
CA ALA A 160 -7.52 -10.75 -2.56
C ALA A 160 -8.35 -12.05 -2.59
N ASN A 161 -7.72 -13.17 -2.97
CA ASN A 161 -8.35 -14.48 -3.09
C ASN A 161 -7.80 -15.42 -2.01
N PRO A 162 -8.62 -15.93 -1.07
CA PRO A 162 -8.13 -16.74 0.05
C PRO A 162 -7.40 -18.00 -0.38
N SER A 163 -7.74 -18.56 -1.55
CA SER A 163 -7.07 -19.74 -2.10
C SER A 163 -5.61 -19.50 -2.53
N THR A 164 -5.17 -18.24 -2.55
CA THR A 164 -3.82 -17.84 -2.99
C THR A 164 -2.94 -17.32 -1.84
N PHE A 165 -3.45 -17.32 -0.60
CA PHE A 165 -2.70 -16.79 0.54
C PHE A 165 -1.63 -17.77 1.01
N THR A 166 -0.43 -17.24 1.19
CA THR A 166 0.76 -17.93 1.69
C THR A 166 1.06 -17.49 3.12
N SER A 167 1.89 -18.26 3.85
CA SER A 167 2.27 -17.89 5.22
C SER A 167 2.96 -16.53 5.29
N ASP A 168 3.83 -16.22 4.32
CA ASP A 168 4.50 -14.92 4.26
C ASP A 168 3.55 -13.77 3.89
N TRP A 169 2.47 -14.04 3.15
CA TRP A 169 1.39 -13.07 2.94
C TRP A 169 0.73 -12.71 4.26
N TYR A 170 0.34 -13.69 5.09
CA TYR A 170 -0.27 -13.40 6.38
C TYR A 170 0.62 -12.54 7.28
N VAL A 171 1.91 -12.88 7.37
CA VAL A 171 2.88 -12.10 8.17
C VAL A 171 3.04 -10.68 7.63
N LEU A 172 3.01 -10.49 6.30
CA LEU A 172 3.00 -9.15 5.71
C LEU A 172 1.76 -8.36 6.14
N GLN A 173 0.59 -8.99 6.20
CA GLN A 173 -0.65 -8.33 6.63
C GLN A 173 -0.58 -7.91 8.10
N TYR A 174 -0.03 -8.76 8.97
CA TYR A 174 0.15 -8.45 10.39
C TYR A 174 1.13 -7.28 10.58
N ALA A 175 2.21 -7.24 9.80
CA ALA A 175 3.12 -6.09 9.79
C ALA A 175 2.45 -4.79 9.33
N GLY A 176 1.33 -4.88 8.59
CA GLY A 176 0.52 -3.73 8.21
C GLY A 176 -0.47 -3.26 9.27
N GLY A 177 -0.85 -4.12 10.21
CA GLY A 177 -1.85 -3.84 11.24
C GLY A 177 -1.31 -2.99 12.39
N ILE A 178 -2.19 -2.19 13.00
CA ILE A 178 -1.86 -1.42 14.21
C ILE A 178 -2.25 -2.16 15.51
N SER A 179 -3.18 -3.11 15.46
CA SER A 179 -3.72 -3.81 16.64
C SER A 179 -4.47 -5.11 16.26
N ASP A 180 -3.80 -6.04 15.60
CA ASP A 180 -4.34 -7.36 15.24
C ASP A 180 -3.97 -8.49 16.22
N GLY A 181 -3.02 -8.23 17.13
CA GLY A 181 -2.62 -9.16 18.19
C GLY A 181 -1.91 -10.42 17.69
N GLN A 182 -1.50 -10.48 16.43
CA GLN A 182 -0.76 -11.60 15.85
C GLN A 182 0.74 -11.45 16.11
N VAL A 183 1.43 -12.60 16.22
CA VAL A 183 2.88 -12.63 16.33
C VAL A 183 3.48 -12.50 14.93
N ILE A 184 4.42 -11.56 14.77
CA ILE A 184 5.08 -11.27 13.50
C ILE A 184 6.47 -11.91 13.48
N ASP A 185 6.67 -12.89 12.60
CA ASP A 185 7.98 -13.47 12.34
C ASP A 185 8.59 -12.84 11.08
N PHE A 186 9.42 -11.81 11.26
CA PHE A 186 10.05 -11.11 10.14
C PHE A 186 11.00 -11.99 9.30
N SER A 187 11.44 -13.15 9.80
CA SER A 187 12.32 -14.02 9.04
C SER A 187 11.67 -14.57 7.77
N VAL A 188 10.35 -14.79 7.78
CA VAL A 188 9.62 -15.24 6.57
C VAL A 188 9.53 -14.14 5.50
N LEU A 189 9.66 -12.88 5.93
CA LEU A 189 9.70 -11.69 5.07
C LEU A 189 11.12 -11.38 4.55
N GLY A 190 12.13 -12.17 4.95
CA GLY A 190 13.53 -11.96 4.56
C GLY A 190 14.23 -10.85 5.34
N GLN A 191 13.81 -10.61 6.58
CA GLN A 191 14.38 -9.64 7.54
C GLN A 191 15.09 -10.35 8.69
#